data_AF-U4TA39-F1
#
_entry.id   AF-U4TA39-F1
#
_cell.length_a   1.000
_cell.length_b   1.000
_cell.length_c   1.000
_cell.angle_alpha   90.00
_cell.angle_beta   90.00
_cell.angle_gamma   90.00
#
_symmetry.space_group_name_H-M   'P 1'
#
loop_
_entity.id
_entity.type
_entity.pdbx_description
1 polymer ?
#
loop_
_entity_poly.entity_id
_entity_poly.type
_entity_poly.pdbx_seq_one_letter_code
_entity_poly.pdbx_strand_id
1 'polypeptide(L)' 'MLVDLDHLVANPIFQANRCSINFHPLHTYYAMLVYFVLLFFRKPFNIIGTGLLFHMLTDFTDCLMMPAS' A
#
# COMPACT_ATOMS: atom_id res chain seq x y z
N MET A 1 -8.06 2.74 -2.49
CA MET A 1 -7.80 2.53 -3.93
C MET A 1 -8.02 1.05 -4.29
N LEU A 2 -8.07 0.64 -5.57
CA LEU A 2 -8.27 -0.78 -5.95
C LEU A 2 -7.28 -1.76 -5.30
N VAL A 3 -6.09 -1.28 -4.90
CA VAL A 3 -5.09 -2.08 -4.17
C VAL A 3 -5.62 -2.64 -2.85
N ASP A 4 -6.54 -1.93 -2.17
CA ASP A 4 -7.09 -2.32 -0.86
C ASP A 4 -7.95 -3.59 -0.93
N LEU A 5 -8.25 -4.10 -2.13
CA LEU A 5 -8.91 -5.39 -2.27
C LEU A 5 -8.08 -6.55 -1.69
N ASP A 6 -6.76 -6.36 -1.51
CA ASP A 6 -5.92 -7.35 -0.83
C ASP A 6 -6.23 -7.46 0.68
N HIS A 7 -6.94 -6.49 1.28
CA HIS A 7 -7.44 -6.59 2.65
C HIS A 7 -8.45 -7.74 2.83
N LEU A 8 -9.16 -8.14 1.77
CA LEU A 8 -10.10 -9.26 1.84
C LEU A 8 -9.39 -10.61 2.09
N VAL A 9 -8.07 -10.67 1.90
CA VAL A 9 -7.24 -11.85 2.16
C VAL A 9 -6.77 -11.89 3.63
N ALA A 10 -6.92 -10.80 4.38
CA ALA A 10 -6.54 -10.72 5.78
C ALA A 10 -7.50 -11.50 6.70
N ASN A 11 -6.96 -12.04 7.79
CA ASN A 11 -7.77 -12.56 8.90
C ASN A 11 -7.24 -12.01 10.23
N PRO A 12 -7.96 -11.11 10.93
CA PRO A 12 -9.29 -10.59 10.59
C PRO A 12 -9.27 -9.64 9.37
N ILE A 13 -10.38 -9.58 8.64
CA ILE A 13 -10.53 -8.71 7.45
C ILE A 13 -10.37 -7.23 7.83
N PHE A 14 -10.91 -6.82 8.97
CA PHE A 14 -10.83 -5.45 9.48
C PHE A 14 -10.28 -5.42 10.90
N GLN A 15 -9.28 -4.56 11.14
CA GLN A 15 -8.70 -4.29 12.44
C GLN A 15 -8.25 -2.82 12.49
N ALA A 16 -8.80 -2.03 13.41
CA ALA A 16 -8.62 -0.57 13.43
C ALA A 16 -7.18 -0.12 13.78
N ASN A 17 -6.47 -0.89 14.62
CA ASN A 17 -5.11 -0.58 15.06
C ASN A 17 -4.11 -1.57 14.46
N ARG A 18 -4.04 -1.64 13.13
CA ARG A 18 -3.10 -2.51 12.42
C ARG A 18 -2.43 -1.75 11.30
N CYS A 19 -1.11 -1.73 11.31
CA CYS A 19 -0.35 -1.23 10.18
C CYS A 19 -0.53 -2.13 8.95
N SER A 20 -1.02 -1.57 7.83
CA SER A 20 -1.20 -2.30 6.57
C SER A 20 0.12 -2.62 5.85
N ILE A 21 1.18 -1.85 6.11
CA ILE A 21 2.49 -2.05 5.49
C ILE A 21 3.11 -3.39 5.90
N ASN A 22 3.51 -4.19 4.90
CA ASN A 22 3.95 -5.60 5.01
C ASN A 22 2.94 -6.59 5.60
N PHE A 23 1.72 -6.16 5.88
CA PHE A 23 0.68 -7.08 6.34
C PHE A 23 -0.05 -7.73 5.17
N HIS A 24 -0.33 -6.96 4.11
CA HIS A 24 -1.00 -7.49 2.91
C HIS A 24 -0.05 -7.67 1.72
N PRO A 25 -0.37 -8.60 0.81
CA PRO A 25 0.49 -8.90 -0.35
C PRO A 25 0.86 -7.68 -1.21
N LEU A 26 -0.08 -6.76 -1.46
CA LEU A 26 0.16 -5.58 -2.30
C LEU A 26 0.72 -4.39 -1.51
N HIS A 27 0.77 -4.50 -0.18
CA HIS A 27 1.34 -3.50 0.72
C HIS A 27 2.75 -3.88 1.20
N THR A 28 3.42 -4.81 0.51
CA THR A 28 4.80 -5.25 0.83
C THR A 28 5.85 -4.30 0.24
N TYR A 29 7.06 -4.30 0.81
CA TYR A 29 8.20 -3.57 0.22
C TYR A 29 8.52 -4.02 -1.22
N TYR A 30 8.29 -5.30 -1.55
CA TYR A 30 8.45 -5.81 -2.90
C TYR A 30 7.41 -5.20 -3.86
N ALA A 31 6.16 -5.07 -3.44
CA ALA A 31 5.13 -4.40 -4.23
C ALA A 31 5.46 -2.91 -4.46
N MET A 32 5.96 -2.22 -3.42
CA MET A 32 6.40 -0.82 -3.54
C MET A 32 7.53 -0.66 -4.55
N LEU A 33 8.50 -1.58 -4.58
CA LEU A 33 9.57 -1.57 -5.58
C LEU A 33 8.98 -1.67 -7.00
N VAL A 34 8.01 -2.56 -7.21
CA VAL A 34 7.32 -2.67 -8.50
C VAL A 34 6.62 -1.35 -8.86
N TYR A 35 5.94 -0.71 -7.91
CA TYR A 35 5.26 0.57 -8.14
C TYR A 35 6.24 1.71 -8.46
N PHE A 36 7.42 1.70 -7.84
CA PHE A 36 8.51 2.60 -8.18
C PHE A 36 9.03 2.36 -9.59
N VAL A 37 9.19 1.10 -10.00
CA VAL A 37 9.59 0.75 -11.38
C VAL A 37 8.52 1.20 -12.38
N LEU A 38 7.22 1.17 -12.02
CA LEU A 38 6.13 1.67 -12.86
C LEU A 38 6.29 3.15 -13.27
N LEU A 39 7.00 3.96 -12.46
CA LEU A 39 7.25 5.38 -12.76
C LEU A 39 8.09 5.61 -14.02
N PHE A 40 8.93 4.64 -14.41
CA PHE A 40 9.83 4.77 -15.56
C PHE A 40 9.16 4.39 -16.89
N PHE A 41 7.96 3.82 -16.85
CA PHE A 41 7.19 3.51 -18.06
C PHE A 41 6.35 4.71 -18.52
N ARG A 42 5.95 4.72 -19.79
CA ARG A 42 5.07 5.77 -20.32
C ARG A 42 3.64 5.62 -19.77
N LYS A 43 2.82 6.65 -19.99
CA LYS A 43 1.38 6.62 -19.66
C LYS A 43 0.72 5.36 -20.24
N PRO A 44 -0.19 4.70 -19.50
CA PRO A 44 -0.74 5.11 -18.20
C PRO A 44 0.06 4.63 -16.97
N PHE A 45 1.11 3.82 -17.15
CA PHE A 45 1.79 3.12 -16.06
C PHE A 45 2.42 4.06 -15.03
N ASN A 46 3.00 5.18 -15.46
CA ASN A 46 3.56 6.18 -14.52
C ASN A 46 2.49 6.83 -13.64
N ILE A 47 1.28 7.06 -14.14
CA ILE A 47 0.16 7.63 -13.37
C ILE A 47 -0.32 6.59 -12.35
N ILE A 48 -0.45 5.33 -12.78
CA ILE A 48 -0.80 4.22 -11.89
C ILE A 48 0.25 4.06 -10.80
N GLY A 49 1.54 3.99 -11.14
CA GLY A 49 2.64 3.88 -10.19
C GLY A 49 2.66 5.04 -9.19
N THR A 50 2.45 6.27 -9.68
CA THR A 50 2.34 7.46 -8.80
C THR A 50 1.20 7.32 -7.81
N GLY A 51 0.00 6.95 -8.28
CA GLY A 51 -1.16 6.73 -7.40
C GLY A 51 -0.93 5.62 -6.37
N LEU A 52 -0.32 4.51 -6.79
CA LEU A 52 0.01 3.40 -5.90
C LEU A 52 1.02 3.81 -4.82
N LEU A 53 2.07 4.55 -5.18
CA LEU A 53 3.05 5.03 -4.21
C LEU A 53 2.47 6.06 -3.24
N PHE A 54 1.60 6.97 -3.71
CA PHE A 54 0.91 7.90 -2.82
C PHE A 54 0.00 7.16 -1.83
N HIS A 55 -0.66 6.08 -2.26
CA HIS A 55 -1.44 5.23 -1.37
C HIS A 55 -0.56 4.55 -0.31
N MET A 56 0.60 4.00 -0.69
CA MET A 56 1.56 3.44 0.29
C MET A 56 2.07 4.50 1.28
N LEU A 57 2.25 5.74 0.81
CA LEU A 57 2.65 6.86 1.67
C LEU A 57 1.57 7.22 2.69
N THR A 58 0.29 7.22 2.28
CA THR A 58 -0.82 7.47 3.21
C THR A 58 -0.94 6.35 4.24
N ASP A 59 -0.79 5.09 3.85
CA ASP A 59 -0.80 3.96 4.78
C ASP A 59 0.37 3.99 5.75
N PHE A 60 1.56 4.35 5.26
CA PHE A 60 2.72 4.54 6.12
C PHE A 60 2.50 5.67 7.14
N THR A 61 1.89 6.77 6.71
CA THR A 61 1.55 7.88 7.62
C THR A 61 0.54 7.43 8.68
N ASP A 62 -0.47 6.65 8.30
CA ASP A 62 -1.43 6.06 9.24
C ASP A 62 -0.71 5.17 10.27
N CYS A 63 0.20 4.30 9.82
CA CYS A 63 1.02 3.46 10.71
C CYS A 63 1.86 4.28 11.71
N LEU A 64 2.40 5.42 11.30
CA LEU A 64 3.16 6.31 12.19
C LEU A 64 2.29 7.04 13.22
N MET A 65 1.02 7.28 12.88
CA MET A 65 0.06 7.96 13.75
C MET A 65 -0.65 6.99 14.70
N MET A 66 -0.49 5.67 14.53
CA MET A 66 -1.00 4.69 15.48
C MET A 66 -0.29 4.83 16.83
N PRO A 67 -1.03 4.81 17.95
CA PRO A 67 -0.43 4.80 19.27
C PRO A 67 0.45 3.55 19.44
N ALA A 68 1.60 3.73 20.09
CA ALA A 68 2.42 2.59 20.53
C ALA A 68 1.53 1.66 21.37
N SER A 69 1.44 0.40 20.97
CA SER A 69 0.75 -0.64 21.75
C SER A 69 1.65 -1.18 22.85
#